data_AF-A0A6P5J7G6-F1
#
_entry.id   AF-A0A6P5J7G6-F1
#
_cell.length_a   1.000
_cell.length_b   1.000
_cell.length_c   1.000
_cell.angle_alpha   90.00
_cell.angle_beta   90.00
_cell.angle_gamma   90.00
#
_symmetry.space_group_name_H-M   'P 1'
#
loop_
_entity.id
_entity.type
_entity.pdbx_description
1 polymer ?
#
loop_
_entity_poly.entity_id
_entity_poly.type
_entity_poly.pdbx_seq_one_letter_code
_entity_poly.pdbx_strand_id
1 'polypeptide(L)'
;MAARFVFGVSRSWKSLWGSSLRGPATPCSLSFREYAKRPVIKGGKGKASPAEALKDPDVCKDPVLLTTHAMGVNIYKQGPEVALKPDSEYPRWLFEMNLGPPKTLEELDPESREYWRLLRKQNIWRQNKLNKNKNL
;
A
#
# COMPACT_ATOMS: atom_id res chain seq x y z
N MET A 1 -33.86 -57.26 -28.43
CA MET A 1 -34.45 -57.49 -27.09
C MET A 1 -33.62 -58.56 -26.38
N ALA A 2 -32.84 -58.17 -25.38
CA ALA A 2 -32.40 -58.97 -24.21
C ALA A 2 -31.11 -58.36 -23.65
N ALA A 3 -31.27 -57.33 -22.82
CA ALA A 3 -30.30 -57.04 -21.77
C ALA A 3 -30.36 -58.15 -20.72
N ARG A 4 -29.30 -58.34 -19.92
CA ARG A 4 -29.28 -58.73 -18.48
C ARG A 4 -27.81 -59.06 -18.12
N PHE A 5 -27.13 -58.21 -17.32
CA PHE A 5 -26.86 -58.39 -15.87
C PHE A 5 -25.57 -59.23 -15.63
N VAL A 6 -24.63 -59.07 -14.67
CA VAL A 6 -24.52 -58.52 -13.30
C VAL A 6 -23.00 -58.43 -12.98
N PHE A 7 -22.56 -57.43 -12.20
CA PHE A 7 -21.46 -57.38 -11.19
C PHE A 7 -20.19 -58.23 -11.41
N GLY A 8 -18.98 -57.68 -11.40
CA GLY A 8 -18.31 -57.11 -10.23
C GLY A 8 -17.04 -57.92 -9.91
N VAL A 9 -16.24 -57.41 -8.96
CA VAL A 9 -15.03 -57.98 -8.35
C VAL A 9 -13.70 -57.37 -8.82
N SER A 10 -13.00 -56.97 -7.77
CA SER A 10 -11.77 -56.23 -7.63
C SER A 10 -10.52 -57.03 -7.99
N ARG A 11 -9.46 -56.31 -8.36
CA ARG A 11 -8.15 -56.47 -7.69
C ARG A 11 -7.21 -55.33 -8.08
N SER A 12 -6.94 -54.50 -7.08
CA SER A 12 -5.75 -53.67 -6.99
C SER A 12 -4.51 -54.56 -7.13
N TRP A 13 -3.52 -54.13 -7.93
CA TRP A 13 -2.11 -54.42 -7.69
C TRP A 13 -1.30 -53.14 -7.85
N LYS A 14 -0.80 -52.67 -6.70
CA LYS A 14 0.31 -51.73 -6.63
C LYS A 14 1.60 -52.50 -6.88
N SER A 15 2.33 -52.11 -7.91
CA SER A 15 3.80 -51.97 -7.99
C SER A 15 4.11 -51.83 -9.48
N LEU A 16 4.88 -50.84 -9.92
CA LEU A 16 6.31 -50.78 -9.69
C LEU A 16 6.76 -49.33 -9.87
N TRP A 17 7.43 -48.78 -8.88
CA TRP A 17 8.14 -47.52 -9.06
C TRP A 17 9.31 -47.76 -10.03
N GLY A 18 9.14 -47.33 -11.27
CA GLY A 18 10.23 -47.00 -12.18
C GLY A 18 10.42 -45.49 -12.14
N SER A 19 11.39 -45.04 -11.36
CA SER A 19 11.90 -43.68 -11.35
C SER A 19 12.35 -43.25 -12.74
N SER A 20 11.91 -42.07 -13.19
CA SER A 20 12.78 -40.93 -13.53
C SER A 20 12.18 -40.02 -14.61
N LEU A 21 12.20 -38.71 -14.30
CA LEU A 21 12.27 -37.59 -15.26
C LEU A 21 10.99 -37.17 -16.02
N ARG A 22 10.16 -36.36 -15.35
CA ARG A 22 9.78 -34.98 -15.75
C ARG A 22 8.61 -34.51 -14.89
N GLY A 23 8.86 -33.55 -14.01
CA GLY A 23 7.80 -32.91 -13.22
C GLY A 23 6.95 -31.98 -14.09
N PRO A 24 5.62 -31.99 -13.99
CA PRO A 24 4.77 -31.02 -14.66
C PRO A 24 4.88 -29.66 -13.96
N ALA A 25 5.06 -28.61 -14.74
CA ALA A 25 4.99 -27.23 -14.28
C ALA A 25 3.67 -27.00 -13.52
N THR A 26 3.77 -26.58 -12.27
CA THR A 26 2.62 -26.07 -11.51
C THR A 26 2.12 -24.80 -12.21
N PRO A 27 0.82 -24.68 -12.54
CA PRO A 27 0.27 -23.40 -12.92
C PRO A 27 0.42 -22.46 -11.71
N CYS A 28 1.06 -21.31 -11.94
CA CYS A 28 1.22 -20.24 -10.97
C CYS A 28 -0.16 -19.92 -10.38
N SER A 29 -0.34 -20.20 -9.08
CA SER A 29 -1.54 -19.78 -8.37
C SER A 29 -1.58 -18.26 -8.37
N LEU A 30 -2.44 -17.69 -9.23
CA LEU A 30 -2.87 -16.31 -9.08
C LEU A 30 -3.55 -16.22 -7.72
N SER A 31 -2.83 -15.74 -6.72
CA SER A 31 -3.40 -15.37 -5.44
C SER A 31 -4.32 -14.19 -5.68
N PHE A 32 -5.61 -14.47 -5.83
CA PHE A 32 -6.64 -13.44 -5.74
C PHE A 32 -6.53 -12.85 -4.33
N ARG A 33 -6.08 -11.59 -4.23
CA ARG A 33 -6.17 -10.83 -2.98
C ARG A 33 -7.64 -10.52 -2.72
N GLU A 34 -8.34 -11.45 -2.10
CA GLU A 34 -9.62 -11.15 -1.47
C GLU A 34 -9.34 -10.17 -0.31
N TYR A 35 -9.91 -8.96 -0.39
CA TYR A 35 -9.84 -8.00 0.70
C TYR A 35 -10.53 -8.57 1.95
N ALA A 36 -9.95 -8.34 3.13
CA ALA A 36 -10.54 -8.74 4.40
C ALA A 36 -11.97 -8.19 4.54
N LYS A 37 -12.94 -9.09 4.77
CA LYS A 37 -14.32 -8.71 5.11
C LYS A 37 -14.31 -7.90 6.40
N ARG A 38 -14.94 -6.73 6.39
CA ARG A 38 -15.15 -5.93 7.62
C ARG A 38 -15.98 -6.78 8.61
N PRO A 39 -15.55 -6.93 9.88
CA PRO A 39 -16.36 -7.63 10.85
C PRO A 39 -17.64 -6.82 11.09
N VAL A 40 -18.77 -7.36 10.62
CA VAL A 40 -20.09 -6.87 11.01
C VAL A 40 -20.28 -7.29 12.46
N ILE A 41 -20.03 -6.36 13.40
CA ILE A 41 -20.31 -6.57 14.82
C ILE A 41 -21.83 -6.59 14.97
N LYS A 42 -22.39 -7.79 14.90
CA LYS A 42 -23.79 -8.06 15.23
C LYS A 42 -23.90 -8.02 16.76
N GLY A 43 -24.49 -6.94 17.28
CA GLY A 43 -25.07 -6.82 18.62
C GLY A 43 -24.31 -7.51 19.76
N GLY A 44 -23.36 -6.80 20.38
CA GLY A 44 -22.73 -7.21 21.63
C GLY A 44 -22.67 -6.03 22.58
N LYS A 45 -23.52 -6.05 23.61
CA LYS A 45 -23.58 -5.09 24.71
C LYS A 45 -22.37 -5.29 25.63
N GLY A 46 -21.18 -4.95 25.14
CA GLY A 46 -19.94 -4.85 25.91
C GLY A 46 -19.63 -3.39 26.15
N LYS A 47 -19.40 -3.01 27.42
CA LYS A 47 -18.90 -1.69 27.79
C LYS A 47 -17.61 -1.42 27.01
N ALA A 48 -17.71 -0.66 25.93
CA ALA A 48 -16.55 0.01 25.37
C ALA A 48 -16.08 0.97 26.45
N SER A 49 -14.96 0.65 27.10
CA SER A 49 -14.10 1.67 27.68
C SER A 49 -13.98 2.78 26.63
N PRO A 50 -14.16 4.06 27.00
CA PRO A 50 -14.01 5.13 26.03
C PRO A 50 -12.66 4.88 25.36
N ALA A 51 -12.67 4.77 24.03
CA ALA A 51 -11.44 4.93 23.28
C ALA A 51 -10.91 6.28 23.75
N GLU A 52 -9.93 6.28 24.65
CA GLU A 52 -9.23 7.49 25.06
C GLU A 52 -8.78 8.09 23.75
N ALA A 53 -9.41 9.21 23.37
CA ALA A 53 -9.13 9.86 22.11
C ALA A 53 -7.62 10.07 22.08
N LEU A 54 -6.94 9.41 21.15
CA LEU A 54 -5.50 9.53 21.00
C LEU A 54 -5.22 11.02 20.80
N LYS A 55 -4.72 11.67 21.85
CA LYS A 55 -4.31 13.07 21.80
C LYS A 55 -2.91 13.12 21.23
N ASP A 56 -2.70 14.00 20.28
CA ASP A 56 -1.35 14.31 19.82
C ASP A 56 -0.53 14.87 20.99
N PRO A 57 0.78 14.61 21.04
CA PRO A 57 1.65 15.13 22.09
C PRO A 57 1.68 16.66 22.05
N ASP A 58 1.82 17.27 23.23
CA ASP A 58 1.91 18.72 23.35
C ASP A 58 3.19 19.25 22.67
N VAL A 59 3.03 20.25 21.81
CA VAL A 59 4.12 20.85 21.03
C VAL A 59 4.61 22.14 21.70
N CYS A 60 5.93 22.34 21.72
CA CYS A 60 6.56 23.57 22.21
C CYS A 60 6.15 24.79 21.35
N LYS A 61 5.90 25.94 22.00
CA LYS A 61 5.45 27.20 21.35
C LYS A 61 6.49 28.31 21.43
N ASP A 62 7.68 28.02 21.94
CA ASP A 62 8.72 29.01 22.16
C ASP A 62 9.47 29.31 20.86
N PRO A 63 9.50 30.57 20.39
CA PRO A 63 10.05 30.89 19.07
C PRO A 63 11.56 30.67 18.99
N VAL A 64 12.28 30.87 20.09
CA VAL A 64 13.75 30.69 20.14
C VAL A 64 14.14 29.23 20.01
N LEU A 65 13.37 28.32 20.61
CA LEU A 65 13.64 26.88 20.52
C LEU A 65 13.32 26.34 19.13
N LEU A 66 12.25 26.82 18.50
CA LEU A 66 11.83 26.41 17.15
C LEU A 66 12.79 26.87 16.04
N THR A 67 13.54 27.94 16.23
CA THR A 67 14.52 28.43 15.25
C THR A 67 15.92 27.85 15.44
N THR A 68 16.23 27.34 16.63
CA THR A 68 17.54 26.77 16.96
C THR A 68 17.57 25.25 16.87
N HIS A 69 16.46 24.59 17.19
CA HIS A 69 16.33 23.14 17.26
C HIS A 69 15.11 22.65 16.47
N ALA A 70 15.24 21.46 15.90
CA ALA A 70 14.16 20.79 15.18
C ALA A 70 13.31 19.97 16.16
N MET A 71 12.31 20.63 16.75
CA MET A 71 11.37 19.98 17.68
C MET A 71 10.53 18.91 16.96
N GLY A 72 10.40 17.72 17.56
CA GLY A 72 9.59 16.62 17.01
C GLY A 72 10.33 15.68 16.07
N VAL A 73 11.64 15.88 15.86
CA VAL A 73 12.50 14.92 15.14
C VAL A 73 12.87 13.74 16.03
N ASN A 74 13.12 13.98 17.33
CA ASN A 74 13.40 12.92 18.27
C ASN A 74 12.11 12.29 18.81
N ILE A 75 11.90 11.00 18.51
CA ILE A 75 10.70 10.24 18.95
C ILE A 75 10.96 9.51 20.28
N TYR A 76 12.23 9.38 20.69
CA TYR A 76 12.60 8.68 21.90
C TYR A 76 12.37 9.56 23.14
N LYS A 77 11.92 8.93 24.24
CA LYS A 77 11.71 9.63 25.52
C LYS A 77 13.00 10.22 26.11
N GLN A 78 14.14 9.66 25.72
CA GLN A 78 15.46 10.05 26.18
C GLN A 78 16.30 10.39 24.97
N GLY A 79 16.98 11.53 25.03
CA GLY A 79 17.86 12.01 23.97
C GLY A 79 17.74 13.53 23.81
N PRO A 80 18.84 14.21 23.48
CA PRO A 80 18.78 15.64 23.17
C PRO A 80 18.01 15.86 21.86
N GLU A 81 17.38 17.03 21.74
CA GLU A 81 16.77 17.48 20.50
C GLU A 81 17.84 17.81 19.46
N VAL A 82 17.50 17.66 18.18
CA VAL A 82 18.45 17.87 17.08
C VAL A 82 18.59 19.37 16.80
N ALA A 83 19.78 19.93 17.04
CA ALA A 83 20.10 21.31 16.69
C ALA A 83 20.18 21.51 15.17
N LEU A 84 19.68 22.65 14.68
CA LEU A 84 19.78 23.03 13.29
C LEU A 84 21.21 23.46 12.96
N LYS A 85 21.73 22.95 11.85
CA LYS A 85 23.07 23.25 11.34
C LYS A 85 23.03 24.52 10.47
N PRO A 86 24.18 25.18 10.22
CA PRO A 86 24.23 26.27 9.25
C PRO A 86 23.99 25.77 7.82
N ASP A 87 23.52 26.66 6.95
CA ASP A 87 23.15 26.34 5.55
C ASP A 87 24.26 25.67 4.74
N SER A 88 25.53 25.98 5.05
CA SER A 88 26.70 25.41 4.40
C SER A 88 26.86 23.90 4.59
N GLU A 89 26.29 23.34 5.66
CA GLU A 89 26.34 21.90 5.92
C GLU A 89 25.27 21.12 5.15
N TYR A 90 24.21 21.81 4.70
CA TYR A 90 23.13 21.18 3.97
C TYR A 90 23.45 21.08 2.47
N PRO A 91 23.05 19.99 1.82
CA PRO A 91 23.34 19.80 0.41
C PRO A 91 22.57 20.81 -0.45
N ARG A 92 23.22 21.29 -1.51
CA ARG A 92 22.69 22.35 -2.39
C ARG A 92 21.30 22.05 -2.97
N TRP A 93 21.03 20.79 -3.32
CA TRP A 93 19.75 20.40 -3.92
C TRP A 93 18.55 20.68 -3.00
N LEU A 94 18.74 20.79 -1.68
CA LEU A 94 17.68 21.12 -0.72
C LEU A 94 17.05 22.48 -1.04
N PHE A 95 17.89 23.45 -1.41
CA PHE A 95 17.48 24.82 -1.71
C PHE A 95 16.97 25.01 -3.15
N GLU A 96 17.13 23.99 -4.00
CA GLU A 96 16.69 24.00 -5.40
C GLU A 96 15.31 23.33 -5.58
N MET A 97 14.70 22.85 -4.50
CA MET A 97 13.37 22.22 -4.53
C MET A 97 12.24 23.23 -4.74
N ASN A 98 11.19 22.81 -5.46
CA ASN A 98 10.00 23.64 -5.66
C ASN A 98 9.12 23.63 -4.40
N LEU A 99 9.13 24.73 -3.64
CA LEU A 99 8.26 24.94 -2.48
C LEU A 99 6.87 25.50 -2.86
N GLY A 100 6.73 25.95 -4.11
CA GLY A 100 5.51 26.53 -4.64
C GLY A 100 4.47 25.49 -5.06
N PRO A 101 3.44 25.93 -5.82
CA PRO A 101 2.47 25.01 -6.40
C PRO A 101 3.17 24.00 -7.33
N PRO A 102 2.59 22.81 -7.51
CA PRO A 102 3.13 21.82 -8.44
C PRO A 102 3.13 22.39 -9.87
N LYS A 103 4.21 22.11 -10.61
CA LYS A 103 4.37 22.52 -12.01
C LYS A 103 3.20 22.04 -12.86
N THR A 104 2.74 22.90 -13.75
CA THR A 104 1.67 22.55 -14.69
C THR A 104 2.20 21.68 -15.83
N LEU A 105 1.31 21.07 -16.62
CA LEU A 105 1.72 20.20 -17.73
C LEU A 105 2.45 21.00 -18.83
N GLU A 106 2.11 22.28 -19.00
CA GLU A 106 2.65 23.17 -20.03
C GLU A 106 4.09 23.61 -19.73
N GLU A 107 4.44 23.72 -18.45
CA GLU A 107 5.79 24.08 -18.00
C GLU A 107 6.77 22.89 -18.05
N LEU A 108 6.24 21.66 -18.07
CA LEU A 108 7.05 20.45 -18.06
C LEU A 108 7.50 20.08 -19.46
N ASP A 109 8.76 19.70 -19.57
CA ASP A 109 9.36 19.19 -20.80
C ASP A 109 8.72 17.84 -21.19
N PRO A 110 8.20 17.67 -22.43
CA PRO A 110 7.64 16.42 -22.92
C PRO A 110 8.59 15.22 -22.88
N GLU A 111 9.91 15.45 -22.89
CA GLU A 111 10.90 14.37 -22.78
C GLU A 111 11.12 13.90 -21.33
N SER A 112 10.65 14.67 -20.35
CA SER A 112 10.76 14.33 -18.93
C SER A 112 9.75 13.25 -18.51
N ARG A 113 10.19 12.35 -17.62
CA ARG A 113 9.31 11.35 -17.00
C ARG A 113 8.20 11.98 -16.15
N GLU A 114 8.43 13.17 -15.60
CA GLU A 114 7.47 13.87 -14.75
C GLU A 114 6.23 14.31 -15.54
N TYR A 115 6.44 14.79 -16.76
CA TYR A 115 5.38 15.14 -17.71
C TYR A 115 4.39 13.98 -17.89
N TRP A 116 4.93 12.79 -18.21
CA TRP A 116 4.10 11.60 -18.45
C TRP A 116 3.39 11.08 -17.20
N ARG A 117 3.98 11.26 -16.00
CA ARG A 117 3.31 10.96 -14.72
C ARG A 117 2.10 11.88 -14.52
N LEU A 118 2.26 13.17 -14.78
CA LEU A 118 1.19 14.15 -14.65
C LEU A 118 0.07 13.89 -15.67
N LEU A 119 0.42 13.66 -16.94
CA LEU A 119 -0.54 13.33 -17.99
C LEU A 119 -1.36 12.07 -17.66
N ARG A 120 -0.69 11.03 -17.15
CA ARG A 120 -1.38 9.81 -16.68
C ARG A 120 -2.36 10.12 -15.54
N LYS A 121 -1.94 10.94 -14.57
CA LYS A 121 -2.80 11.36 -13.45
C LYS A 121 -4.05 12.10 -13.94
N GLN A 122 -3.90 13.01 -14.90
CA GLN A 122 -5.04 13.73 -15.50
C GLN A 122 -5.99 12.79 -16.25
N ASN A 123 -5.46 11.80 -16.98
CA ASN A 123 -6.29 10.81 -17.68
C ASN A 123 -7.09 9.93 -16.70
N ILE A 124 -6.50 9.52 -15.59
CA ILE A 124 -7.20 8.80 -14.51
C ILE A 124 -8.33 9.68 -13.94
N TRP A 125 -8.06 10.96 -13.66
CA TRP A 125 -9.08 11.88 -13.18
C TRP A 125 -10.23 12.05 -14.18
N ARG A 126 -9.92 12.18 -15.47
CA ARG A 126 -10.92 12.24 -16.54
C ARG A 126 -11.78 10.98 -16.54
N GLN A 127 -11.16 9.80 -16.51
CA GLN A 127 -11.89 8.53 -16.52
C GLN A 127 -12.77 8.35 -15.28
N ASN A 128 -12.28 8.72 -14.10
CA ASN A 128 -13.04 8.68 -12.86
C ASN A 128 -14.28 9.61 -12.93
N LYS A 129 -14.12 10.80 -13.50
CA LYS A 129 -15.25 11.73 -13.73
C LYS A 129 -16.28 11.13 -14.68
N LEU A 130 -15.85 10.53 -15.79
CA LEU A 130 -16.75 9.91 -16.78
C LEU A 130 -17.46 8.67 -16.22
N ASN A 131 -16.77 7.89 -15.39
CA ASN A 131 -17.33 6.68 -14.79
C ASN A 131 -18.25 6.97 -13.59
N LYS A 132 -18.19 8.18 -13.01
CA LYS A 132 -19.03 8.57 -11.87
C LYS A 132 -20.52 8.44 -12.15
N ASN A 133 -20.94 8.71 -13.39
CA ASN A 133 -22.34 8.69 -13.80
C ASN A 133 -22.73 7.40 -14.55
N LYS A 134 -21.82 6.43 -14.63
CA LYS A 134 -22.11 5.13 -15.24
C LYS A 134 -22.68 4.23 -14.15
N ASN A 135 -24.00 4.09 -14.17
CA ASN A 135 -24.67 3.05 -13.41
C ASN A 135 -24.40 1.73 -14.14
N LEU A 136 -23.62 0.84 -13.51
CA LEU A 136 -23.62 -0.58 -13.85
C LEU A 136 -24.77 -1.25 -13.09
#